data_AF-A0A354HRC8-F1
#
_entry.id   AF-A0A354HRC8-F1
#
_cell.length_a   1.000
_cell.length_b   1.000
_cell.length_c   1.000
_cell.angle_alpha   90.00
_cell.angle_beta   90.00
_cell.angle_gamma   90.00
#
_symmetry.space_group_name_H-M   'P 1'
#
loop_
_entity.id
_entity.type
_entity.pdbx_description
1 polymer ?
#
loop_
_entity_poly.entity_id
_entity_poly.type
_entity_poly.pdbx_seq_one_letter_code
_entity_poly.pdbx_strand_id
1 'polypeptide(L)'
;HHHIHLWPPLMTIACELAQEFGISGVRAISSPSFQLMKVPDWQQRIAAGSWQRAQKFPLGKPDTVTAFESPGRTKEGLLAYLSQVGSGVHELFSHPGSENDKELANISSLTEKRVRETEFLCSEWLK
;
A
#
# COMPACT_ATOMS: atom_id res chain seq x y z
N HIS A 1 8.12 -5.42 1.46
CA HIS A 1 8.31 -5.88 0.06
C HIS A 1 7.34 -7.03 -0.23
N HIS A 2 6.73 -7.06 -1.42
CA HIS A 2 5.76 -8.08 -1.89
C HIS A 2 4.62 -8.44 -0.91
N HIS A 3 4.33 -7.56 0.06
CA HIS A 3 3.30 -7.75 1.07
C HIS A 3 3.34 -9.10 1.82
N ILE A 4 4.51 -9.73 1.97
CA ILE A 4 4.65 -11.05 2.61
C ILE A 4 4.07 -11.08 4.04
N HIS A 5 4.14 -9.95 4.75
CA HIS A 5 3.61 -9.78 6.10
C HIS A 5 2.08 -9.94 6.17
N LEU A 6 1.36 -9.89 5.05
CA LEU A 6 -0.08 -10.13 5.02
C LEU A 6 -0.45 -11.62 5.11
N TRP A 7 0.52 -12.52 5.08
CA TRP A 7 0.26 -13.90 5.47
C TRP A 7 -0.05 -13.93 6.98
N PRO A 8 -1.18 -14.49 7.44
CA PRO A 8 -1.64 -14.27 8.81
C PRO A 8 -0.60 -14.60 9.91
N PRO A 9 0.13 -15.73 9.86
CA PRO A 9 1.23 -15.99 10.80
C PRO A 9 2.33 -14.91 10.80
N LEU A 10 2.70 -14.40 9.62
CA LEU A 10 3.73 -13.36 9.48
C LEU A 10 3.24 -11.99 9.97
N MET A 11 1.94 -11.72 9.92
CA MET A 11 1.38 -10.49 10.48
C MET A 11 1.56 -10.42 12.00
N THR A 12 1.38 -11.54 12.70
CA THR A 12 1.64 -11.61 14.15
C THR A 12 3.10 -11.24 14.44
N ILE A 13 4.04 -11.87 13.73
CA ILE A 13 5.48 -11.60 13.87
C ILE A 13 5.79 -10.12 13.55
N ALA A 14 5.22 -9.56 12.48
CA ALA A 14 5.42 -8.16 12.13
C ALA A 14 4.92 -7.20 13.21
N CYS A 15 3.80 -7.51 13.87
CA CYS A 15 3.27 -6.70 14.96
C CYS A 15 4.12 -6.83 16.24
N GLU A 16 4.57 -8.03 16.59
CA GLU A 16 5.47 -8.25 17.74
C GLU A 16 6.78 -7.48 17.57
N LEU A 17 7.40 -7.58 16.39
CA LEU A 17 8.60 -6.81 16.06
C LEU A 17 8.33 -5.31 16.10
N ALA A 18 7.19 -4.83 15.58
CA ALA A 18 6.85 -3.42 15.66
C ALA A 18 6.79 -2.92 17.11
N GLN A 19 6.22 -3.71 18.03
CA GLN A 19 6.23 -3.37 19.47
C GLN A 19 7.64 -3.40 20.06
N GLU A 20 8.42 -4.44 19.76
CA GLU A 20 9.79 -4.61 20.24
C GLU A 20 10.68 -3.41 19.85
N PHE A 21 10.55 -2.95 18.61
CA PHE A 21 11.34 -1.83 18.06
C PHE A 21 10.69 -0.46 18.25
N GLY A 22 9.56 -0.36 18.98
CA GLY A 22 8.88 0.92 19.23
C GLY A 22 8.28 1.58 17.98
N ILE A 23 7.98 0.81 16.93
CA ILE A 23 7.32 1.27 15.71
C ILE A 23 5.82 1.41 16.01
N SER A 24 5.28 2.63 15.82
CA SER A 24 3.91 2.97 16.23
C SER A 24 2.82 2.41 15.32
N GLY A 25 3.14 1.89 14.14
CA GLY A 25 2.15 1.42 13.18
C GLY A 25 2.67 0.37 12.22
N VAL A 26 1.73 -0.42 11.70
CA VAL A 26 1.99 -1.47 10.71
C VAL A 26 1.02 -1.35 9.55
N ARG A 27 1.53 -1.54 8.32
CA ARG A 27 0.66 -1.68 7.15
C ARG A 27 -0.15 -2.97 7.31
N ALA A 28 -1.47 -2.84 7.36
CA ALA A 28 -2.41 -3.96 7.34
C ALA A 28 -3.55 -3.62 6.38
N ILE A 29 -4.00 -4.59 5.59
CA ILE A 29 -5.09 -4.37 4.63
C ILE A 29 -6.43 -4.65 5.32
N SER A 30 -7.16 -3.58 5.58
CA SER A 30 -8.51 -3.61 6.13
C SER A 30 -9.55 -4.04 5.09
N SER A 31 -10.73 -4.48 5.52
CA SER A 31 -11.84 -4.80 4.60
C SER A 31 -12.28 -3.62 3.71
N PRO A 32 -12.36 -2.37 4.22
CA PRO A 32 -12.62 -1.19 3.37
C PRO A 32 -11.65 -1.00 2.20
N SER A 33 -10.40 -1.47 2.34
CA SER A 33 -9.41 -1.40 1.24
C SER A 33 -9.89 -2.13 -0.03
N PHE A 34 -10.67 -3.21 0.11
CA PHE A 34 -11.21 -3.99 -1.03
C PHE A 34 -12.32 -3.29 -1.80
N GLN A 35 -12.87 -2.18 -1.28
CA GLN A 35 -13.77 -1.33 -2.06
C GLN A 35 -12.98 -0.46 -3.04
N LEU A 36 -11.72 -0.16 -2.72
CA LEU A 36 -10.83 0.70 -3.52
C LEU A 36 -9.93 -0.10 -4.47
N MET A 37 -9.82 -1.41 -4.26
CA MET A 37 -9.00 -2.31 -5.07
C MET A 37 -9.78 -3.56 -5.49
N LYS A 38 -9.68 -3.93 -6.78
CA LYS A 38 -10.27 -5.17 -7.28
C LYS A 38 -9.29 -6.33 -7.03
N VAL A 39 -9.57 -7.15 -6.03
CA VAL A 39 -8.79 -8.35 -5.72
C VAL A 39 -9.68 -9.59 -5.63
N PRO A 40 -9.17 -10.79 -6.01
CA PRO A 40 -9.92 -12.03 -5.88
C PRO A 40 -10.34 -12.34 -4.43
N ASP A 41 -11.49 -12.99 -4.24
CA ASP A 41 -12.06 -13.32 -2.93
C ASP A 41 -11.10 -14.05 -1.99
N TRP A 42 -10.27 -14.94 -2.53
CA TRP A 42 -9.30 -15.69 -1.71
C TRP A 42 -8.24 -14.77 -1.09
N GLN A 43 -7.82 -13.71 -1.81
CA GLN A 43 -6.90 -12.70 -1.26
C GLN A 43 -7.59 -11.89 -0.17
N GLN A 44 -8.87 -11.54 -0.36
CA GLN A 44 -9.66 -10.83 0.65
C GLN A 44 -9.77 -11.65 1.95
N ARG A 45 -9.97 -12.97 1.86
CA ARG A 45 -10.02 -13.86 3.02
C ARG A 45 -8.68 -13.92 3.77
N ILE A 46 -7.56 -14.04 3.05
CA ILE A 46 -6.22 -14.04 3.65
C ILE A 46 -5.97 -12.72 4.39
N ALA A 47 -6.23 -11.60 3.72
CA ALA A 47 -6.02 -10.28 4.28
C ALA A 47 -6.99 -9.98 5.44
N ALA A 48 -8.23 -10.49 5.43
CA ALA A 48 -9.13 -10.42 6.57
C ALA A 48 -8.56 -11.18 7.80
N GLY A 49 -8.00 -12.38 7.60
CA GLY A 49 -7.33 -13.12 8.67
C GLY A 49 -6.08 -12.39 9.19
N SER A 50 -5.34 -11.74 8.30
CA SER A 50 -4.21 -10.87 8.66
C SER A 50 -4.68 -9.66 9.48
N TRP A 51 -5.74 -8.99 9.05
CA TRP A 51 -6.33 -7.84 9.75
C TRP A 51 -6.78 -8.21 11.17
N GLN A 52 -7.50 -9.33 11.32
CA GLN A 52 -7.93 -9.83 12.62
C GLN A 52 -6.76 -10.09 13.58
N ARG A 53 -5.61 -10.53 13.07
CA ARG A 53 -4.40 -10.69 13.89
C ARG A 53 -3.80 -9.36 14.27
N ALA A 54 -3.68 -8.42 13.33
CA ALA A 54 -3.15 -7.09 13.60
C ALA A 54 -3.99 -6.33 14.65
N GLN A 55 -5.31 -6.52 14.67
CA GLN A 55 -6.25 -5.90 15.62
C GLN A 55 -5.97 -6.26 17.09
N LYS A 56 -5.24 -7.35 17.36
CA LYS A 56 -4.87 -7.74 18.73
C LYS A 56 -3.73 -6.90 19.31
N PHE A 57 -3.11 -6.05 18.50
CA PHE A 57 -1.94 -5.27 18.86
C PHE A 57 -2.28 -3.77 18.91
N PRO A 58 -1.82 -3.03 19.93
CA PRO A 58 -2.03 -1.59 20.09
C PRO A 58 -1.12 -0.77 19.17
N LEU A 59 -1.19 -1.05 17.86
CA LEU A 59 -0.41 -0.40 16.81
C LEU A 59 -1.38 0.35 15.88
N GLY A 60 -0.99 1.53 15.42
CA GLY A 60 -1.69 2.24 14.35
C GLY A 60 -1.78 1.40 13.07
N LYS A 61 -2.90 1.53 12.36
CA LYS A 61 -3.18 0.81 11.12
C LYS A 61 -3.94 1.76 10.20
N PRO A 62 -3.66 1.78 8.89
CA PRO A 62 -4.46 2.54 7.96
C PRO A 62 -5.90 2.02 7.90
N ASP A 63 -6.85 2.95 7.80
CA ASP A 63 -8.26 2.66 7.51
C ASP A 63 -8.41 2.05 6.12
N THR A 64 -7.60 2.50 5.16
CA THR A 64 -7.47 1.87 3.84
C THR A 64 -6.02 1.84 3.36
N VAL A 65 -5.70 0.82 2.56
CA VAL A 65 -4.42 0.70 1.85
C VAL A 65 -4.73 0.45 0.37
N THR A 66 -4.09 1.17 -0.53
CA THR A 66 -4.25 0.96 -1.98
C THR A 66 -2.92 1.23 -2.71
N ALA A 67 -2.69 0.50 -3.79
CA ALA A 67 -1.52 0.69 -4.64
C ALA A 67 -1.78 1.83 -5.63
N PHE A 68 -0.85 2.77 -5.75
CA PHE A 68 -0.93 3.91 -6.66
C PHE A 68 -1.20 3.49 -8.12
N GLU A 69 -0.71 2.31 -8.53
CA GLU A 69 -0.95 1.74 -9.86
C GLU A 69 -2.42 1.53 -10.24
N SER A 70 -3.34 1.55 -9.26
CA SER A 70 -4.77 1.43 -9.50
C SER A 70 -5.40 2.80 -9.78
N PRO A 71 -5.43 3.78 -8.85
CA PRO A 71 -6.03 5.08 -9.12
C PRO A 71 -5.09 6.09 -9.82
N GLY A 72 -3.78 5.98 -9.62
CA GLY A 72 -2.75 6.92 -10.07
C GLY A 72 -2.30 6.76 -11.52
N ARG A 73 -3.12 6.12 -12.38
CA ARG A 73 -2.84 6.05 -13.82
C ARG A 73 -3.21 7.34 -14.55
N THR A 74 -4.20 8.06 -14.03
CA THR A 74 -4.70 9.32 -14.60
C THR A 74 -5.04 10.29 -13.47
N LYS A 75 -5.03 11.59 -13.77
CA LYS A 75 -5.43 12.65 -12.83
C LYS A 75 -6.85 12.40 -12.33
N GLU A 76 -7.76 12.08 -13.22
CA GLU A 76 -9.17 11.83 -12.94
C GLU A 76 -9.34 10.59 -12.06
N GLY A 77 -8.54 9.54 -12.28
CA GLY A 77 -8.54 8.34 -11.46
C GLY A 77 -8.09 8.63 -10.03
N LEU A 78 -7.04 9.44 -9.86
CA LEU A 78 -6.56 9.82 -8.53
C LEU A 78 -7.59 10.73 -7.83
N LEU A 79 -8.16 11.71 -8.51
CA LEU A 79 -9.21 12.57 -7.94
C LEU A 79 -10.45 11.76 -7.55
N ALA A 80 -10.87 10.80 -8.37
CA ALA A 80 -11.99 9.91 -8.06
C ALA A 80 -11.68 9.03 -6.84
N TYR A 81 -10.45 8.54 -6.69
CA TYR A 81 -10.01 7.84 -5.48
C TYR A 81 -10.02 8.76 -4.25
N LEU A 82 -9.47 9.98 -4.38
CA LEU A 82 -9.43 10.95 -3.29
C LEU A 82 -10.83 11.35 -2.82
N SER A 83 -11.82 11.37 -3.71
CA SER A 83 -13.22 11.59 -3.33
C SER A 83 -13.89 10.41 -2.62
N GLN A 84 -13.33 9.20 -2.74
CA GLN A 84 -13.86 7.98 -2.12
C GLN A 84 -13.24 7.72 -0.74
N VAL A 85 -12.01 8.17 -0.51
CA VAL A 85 -11.40 8.08 0.83
C VAL A 85 -12.06 9.09 1.75
N GLY A 86 -12.59 8.61 2.87
CA GLY A 86 -13.26 9.43 3.87
C GLY A 86 -12.26 10.12 4.81
N SER A 87 -12.75 10.50 5.98
CA SER A 87 -11.88 10.86 7.11
C SER A 87 -11.14 9.63 7.63
N GLY A 88 -9.86 9.78 7.97
CA GLY A 88 -9.08 8.70 8.56
C GLY A 88 -7.63 8.72 8.09
N VAL A 89 -6.94 7.61 8.33
CA VAL A 89 -5.58 7.37 7.88
C VAL A 89 -5.63 6.47 6.66
N HIS A 90 -5.28 7.01 5.49
CA HIS A 90 -5.29 6.27 4.24
C HIS A 90 -3.86 6.14 3.68
N GLU A 91 -3.49 4.94 3.25
CA GLU A 91 -2.19 4.67 2.68
C GLU A 91 -2.30 4.42 1.18
N LEU A 92 -1.78 5.35 0.38
CA LEU A 92 -1.58 5.18 -1.05
C LEU A 92 -0.10 4.89 -1.29
N PHE A 93 0.26 3.62 -1.46
CA PHE A 93 1.67 3.25 -1.63
C PHE A 93 2.08 3.28 -3.09
N SER A 94 3.29 3.78 -3.33
CA SER A 94 3.85 4.01 -4.65
C SER A 94 5.23 3.37 -4.80
N HIS A 95 5.69 3.30 -6.05
CA HIS A 95 7.01 2.81 -6.42
C HIS A 95 7.73 3.80 -7.36
N PRO A 96 7.91 5.08 -7.00
CA PRO A 96 8.66 6.00 -7.84
C PRO A 96 10.11 5.50 -8.06
N GLY A 97 10.72 5.95 -9.15
CA GLY A 97 12.06 5.56 -9.59
C GLY A 97 12.53 6.44 -10.75
N SER A 98 13.84 6.47 -10.98
CA SER A 98 14.47 7.31 -11.99
C SER A 98 14.89 6.53 -13.22
N GLU A 99 14.87 7.18 -14.39
CA GLU A 99 15.23 6.56 -15.68
C GLU A 99 16.67 6.02 -15.70
N ASN A 100 17.56 6.69 -14.98
CA ASN A 100 19.00 6.38 -14.95
C ASN A 100 19.42 5.49 -13.77
N ASP A 101 18.47 4.88 -13.05
CA ASP A 101 18.80 3.96 -11.96
C ASP A 101 19.21 2.58 -12.50
N LYS A 102 20.47 2.52 -12.96
CA LYS A 102 21.07 1.31 -13.55
C LYS A 102 21.20 0.16 -12.56
N GLU A 103 21.37 0.46 -11.27
CA GLU A 103 21.42 -0.57 -10.23
C GLU A 103 20.06 -1.24 -10.06
N LEU A 104 18.98 -0.44 -10.01
CA LEU A 104 17.62 -0.96 -9.95
C LEU A 104 17.18 -1.68 -11.22
N ALA A 105 17.60 -1.20 -12.40
CA ALA A 105 17.29 -1.82 -13.69
C ALA A 105 17.81 -3.26 -13.81
N ASN A 106 18.89 -3.58 -13.11
CA ASN A 106 19.48 -4.92 -13.10
C ASN A 106 18.76 -5.92 -12.18
N ILE A 107 17.92 -5.43 -11.25
CA ILE A 107 17.26 -6.27 -10.22
C ILE A 107 15.73 -6.14 -10.21
N SER A 108 15.14 -5.23 -11.00
CA SER A 108 13.70 -5.00 -11.05
C SER A 108 13.21 -4.75 -12.47
N SER A 109 12.18 -5.48 -12.90
CA SER A 109 11.53 -5.32 -14.21
C SER A 109 10.58 -4.12 -14.31
N LEU A 110 10.52 -3.27 -13.28
CA LEU A 110 9.52 -2.20 -13.16
C LEU A 110 10.00 -0.81 -13.62
N THR A 111 11.20 -0.68 -14.19
CA THR A 111 11.88 0.61 -14.45
C THR A 111 10.99 1.67 -15.09
N GLU A 112 10.42 1.43 -16.27
CA GLU A 112 9.58 2.43 -16.98
C GLU A 112 8.33 2.84 -16.18
N LYS A 113 7.69 1.89 -15.51
CA LYS A 113 6.49 2.16 -14.71
C LYS A 113 6.80 3.08 -13.53
N ARG A 114 7.95 2.86 -12.88
CA ARG A 114 8.43 3.68 -11.76
C ARG A 114 8.77 5.12 -12.19
N VAL A 115 9.31 5.28 -13.41
CA VAL A 115 9.56 6.61 -13.99
C VAL A 115 8.25 7.36 -14.21
N ARG A 116 7.28 6.74 -14.89
CA ARG A 116 5.95 7.36 -15.12
C ARG A 116 5.25 7.72 -13.82
N GLU A 117 5.37 6.86 -12.82
CA GLU A 117 4.82 7.11 -11.48
C GLU A 117 5.48 8.32 -10.81
N THR A 118 6.79 8.51 -11.01
CA THR A 118 7.52 9.70 -10.53
C THR A 118 7.07 10.96 -11.26
N GLU A 119 7.00 10.93 -12.59
CA GLU A 119 6.51 12.06 -13.40
C GLU A 119 5.11 12.49 -12.98
N PHE A 120 4.23 11.53 -12.71
CA PHE A 120 2.88 11.79 -12.24
C PHE A 120 2.91 12.43 -10.85
N LEU A 121 3.62 11.82 -9.88
CA LEU A 121 3.69 12.30 -8.50
C LEU A 121 4.34 13.68 -8.39
N CYS A 122 5.18 14.06 -9.35
CA CYS A 122 5.84 15.36 -9.43
C CYS A 122 5.17 16.36 -10.39
N SER A 123 4.00 16.03 -10.94
CA SER A 123 3.28 16.92 -11.84
C SER A 123 2.70 18.15 -11.12
N GLU A 124 2.63 19.29 -11.82
CA GLU A 124 2.26 20.58 -11.22
C GLU A 124 0.86 20.63 -10.60
N TRP A 125 -0.07 19.77 -11.03
CA TRP A 125 -1.43 19.80 -10.49
C TRP A 125 -1.55 19.07 -9.14
N LEU A 126 -0.58 18.22 -8.79
CA LEU A 126 -0.58 17.44 -7.54
C LEU A 126 0.24 18.11 -6.44
N LYS A 127 1.12 19.05 -6.79
CA LYS A 127 1.85 19.92 -5.86
C LYS A 127 0.92 20.99 -5.28
#